data_AF-A0A7W1NSL3-F1
#
_entry.id   AF-A0A7W1NSL3-F1
#
_cell.length_a   1.000
_cell.length_b   1.000
_cell.length_c   1.000
_cell.angle_alpha   90.00
_cell.angle_beta   90.00
_cell.angle_gamma   90.00
#
_symmetry.space_group_name_H-M   'P 1'
#
loop_
_entity.id
_entity.type
_entity.pdbx_description
1 polymer ?
#
loop_
_entity_poly.entity_id
_entity_poly.type
_entity_poly.pdbx_seq_one_letter_code
_entity_poly.pdbx_strand_id
1 'polypeptide(L)'
;EKRFQERAGNPAKLWKLSPMDLVSRKRWVEYSKAKDTMLDHTDIPEARWYQIDGDDKRRERLNCISHLLSLLQYKDALPKAVKLGKRPPADENYVRPPRENHIIVPDLYAHLESKTDS
;
A
#
# COMPACT_ATOMS: atom_id res chain seq x y z
N GLU A 1 15.90 -4.26 -14.45
CA GLU A 1 17.26 -3.91 -13.96
C GLU A 1 17.27 -2.93 -12.78
N LYS A 2 16.66 -1.74 -12.89
CA LYS A 2 16.66 -0.67 -11.86
C LYS A 2 16.36 -1.14 -10.43
N ARG A 3 15.36 -2.03 -10.25
CA ARG A 3 14.97 -2.57 -8.93
C ARG A 3 16.07 -3.40 -8.25
N PHE A 4 16.88 -4.14 -9.02
CA PHE A 4 17.97 -4.94 -8.46
C PHE A 4 19.09 -4.04 -7.93
N GLN A 5 19.44 -3.01 -8.71
CA GLN A 5 20.43 -2.00 -8.30
C GLN A 5 19.97 -1.23 -7.06
N GLU A 6 18.70 -0.82 -7.00
CA GLU A 6 18.12 -0.16 -5.82
C GLU A 6 18.15 -1.05 -4.55
N ARG A 7 18.01 -2.38 -4.70
CA ARG A 7 18.10 -3.31 -3.56
C ARG A 7 19.55 -3.51 -3.12
N ALA A 8 20.49 -3.61 -4.06
CA ALA A 8 21.91 -3.77 -3.77
C ALA A 8 22.49 -2.54 -3.06
N GLY A 9 22.04 -1.33 -3.44
CA GLY A 9 22.48 -0.08 -2.83
C GLY A 9 21.77 0.33 -1.53
N ASN A 10 20.74 -0.40 -1.09
CA ASN A 10 19.96 -0.04 0.10
C ASN A 10 20.10 -1.10 1.22
N PRO A 11 20.82 -0.79 2.31
CA PRO A 11 21.06 -1.73 3.41
C PRO A 11 19.77 -2.34 4.00
N ALA A 12 18.69 -1.58 4.09
CA ALA A 12 17.42 -2.04 4.65
C ALA A 12 16.66 -3.03 3.74
N LYS A 13 17.06 -3.17 2.47
CA LYS A 13 16.41 -4.05 1.48
C LYS A 13 17.30 -5.22 1.06
N LEU A 14 18.54 -5.30 1.55
CA LEU A 14 19.51 -6.34 1.20
C LEU A 14 19.02 -7.75 1.51
N TRP A 15 18.30 -7.94 2.62
CA TRP A 15 17.72 -9.23 3.00
C TRP A 15 16.76 -9.81 1.95
N LYS A 16 16.27 -8.98 1.01
CA LYS A 16 15.41 -9.38 -0.12
C LYS A 16 16.20 -9.85 -1.35
N LEU A 17 17.52 -9.99 -1.24
CA LEU A 17 18.39 -10.51 -2.30
C LEU A 17 18.97 -11.85 -1.86
N SER A 18 18.58 -12.90 -2.55
CA SER A 18 19.13 -14.25 -2.43
C SER A 18 20.22 -14.48 -3.49
N PRO A 19 21.20 -15.36 -3.26
CA PRO A 19 22.11 -15.83 -4.31
C PRO A 19 21.37 -16.34 -5.56
N MET A 20 20.18 -16.93 -5.39
CA MET A 20 19.34 -17.40 -6.48
C MET A 20 18.82 -16.25 -7.36
N ASP A 21 18.64 -15.05 -6.82
CA ASP A 21 18.19 -13.89 -7.58
C ASP A 21 19.23 -13.42 -8.62
N LEU A 22 20.52 -13.65 -8.35
CA LEU A 22 21.59 -13.39 -9.30
C LEU A 22 21.60 -14.41 -10.44
N VAL A 23 21.33 -15.68 -10.12
CA VAL A 23 21.23 -16.75 -11.11
C VAL A 23 19.99 -16.56 -11.98
N SER A 24 18.85 -16.23 -11.38
CA SER A 24 17.60 -16.00 -12.11
C SER A 24 17.69 -14.82 -13.06
N ARG A 25 18.42 -13.76 -12.68
CA ARG A 25 18.75 -12.65 -13.58
C ARG A 25 19.53 -13.10 -14.81
N LYS A 26 20.54 -13.97 -14.66
CA LYS A 26 21.31 -14.49 -15.81
C LYS A 26 20.43 -15.35 -16.72
N ARG A 27 19.45 -16.06 -16.15
CA ARG A 27 18.54 -16.98 -16.83
C ARG A 27 17.21 -16.35 -17.23
N TRP A 28 17.14 -15.02 -17.37
CA TRP A 28 15.87 -14.33 -17.61
C TRP A 28 15.08 -14.87 -18.83
N VAL A 29 15.80 -15.29 -19.89
CA VAL A 29 15.19 -15.90 -21.08
C VAL A 29 14.58 -17.27 -20.76
N GLU A 30 15.27 -18.10 -19.99
CA GLU A 30 14.77 -19.42 -19.59
C GLU A 30 13.51 -19.30 -18.74
N TYR A 31 13.50 -18.35 -17.78
CA TYR A 31 12.30 -18.05 -16.98
C TYR A 31 11.14 -17.53 -17.85
N SER A 32 11.44 -16.70 -18.86
CA SER A 32 10.42 -16.19 -19.78
C SER A 32 9.77 -17.33 -20.57
N LYS A 33 10.59 -18.22 -21.15
CA LYS A 33 10.11 -19.41 -21.87
C LYS A 33 9.29 -20.33 -20.96
N ALA A 34 9.76 -20.59 -19.74
CA ALA A 34 9.04 -21.42 -18.78
C ALA A 34 7.67 -20.80 -18.41
N LYS A 35 7.61 -19.48 -18.22
CA LYS A 35 6.36 -18.75 -17.97
C LYS A 35 5.40 -18.86 -19.15
N ASP A 36 5.88 -18.70 -20.38
CA ASP A 36 5.04 -18.81 -21.58
C ASP A 36 4.48 -20.24 -21.71
N THR A 37 5.31 -21.28 -21.57
CA THR A 37 4.87 -22.68 -21.59
C THR A 37 3.87 -22.99 -20.47
N MET A 38 4.07 -22.45 -19.26
CA MET A 38 3.12 -22.61 -18.16
C MET A 38 1.76 -21.99 -18.51
N LEU A 39 1.74 -20.77 -19.05
CA LEU A 39 0.49 -20.09 -19.43
C LEU A 39 -0.24 -20.88 -20.51
N ASP A 40 0.47 -21.35 -21.54
CA ASP A 40 -0.13 -22.12 -22.65
C ASP A 40 -0.84 -23.40 -22.18
N HIS A 41 -0.33 -24.05 -21.13
CA HIS A 41 -0.87 -25.33 -20.65
C HIS A 41 -1.85 -25.20 -19.48
N THR A 42 -1.77 -24.12 -18.69
CA THR A 42 -2.52 -23.99 -17.43
C THR A 42 -3.58 -22.91 -17.45
N ASP A 43 -3.58 -22.04 -18.47
CA ASP A 43 -4.69 -21.13 -18.68
C ASP A 43 -5.90 -21.93 -19.17
N ILE A 44 -6.90 -22.17 -18.31
CA ILE A 44 -8.19 -22.84 -18.62
C ILE A 44 -9.39 -21.91 -18.33
N PRO A 45 -10.52 -21.99 -19.06
CA PRO A 45 -11.62 -21.01 -18.93
C PRO A 45 -12.14 -20.82 -17.50
N GLU A 46 -12.09 -21.87 -16.70
CA GLU A 46 -12.51 -21.89 -15.30
C GLU A 46 -11.48 -21.25 -14.35
N ALA A 47 -10.21 -21.16 -14.76
CA ALA A 47 -9.09 -20.65 -13.97
C ALA A 47 -8.11 -19.88 -14.87
N ARG A 48 -8.55 -18.70 -15.32
CA ARG A 48 -7.77 -17.85 -16.22
C ARG A 48 -6.58 -17.18 -15.53
N TRP A 49 -5.46 -17.07 -16.25
CA TRP A 49 -4.34 -16.24 -15.85
C TRP A 49 -4.54 -14.78 -16.32
N TYR A 50 -4.41 -13.82 -15.39
CA TYR A 50 -4.47 -12.39 -15.71
C TYR A 50 -3.09 -11.74 -15.59
N GLN A 51 -2.62 -11.14 -16.68
CA GLN A 51 -1.34 -10.44 -16.70
C GLN A 51 -1.52 -8.96 -16.36
N ILE A 52 -0.71 -8.44 -15.45
CA ILE A 52 -0.72 -7.04 -15.02
C ILE A 52 0.69 -6.47 -15.21
N ASP A 53 0.78 -5.26 -15.74
CA ASP A 53 2.05 -4.54 -15.84
C ASP A 53 2.54 -4.13 -14.45
N GLY A 54 3.76 -4.56 -14.13
CA GLY A 54 4.39 -4.42 -12.82
C GLY A 54 5.42 -3.30 -12.72
N ASP A 55 5.56 -2.43 -13.74
CA ASP A 55 6.56 -1.35 -13.71
C ASP A 55 6.29 -0.32 -12.60
N ASP A 56 5.05 0.18 -12.51
CA ASP A 56 4.57 1.06 -11.44
C ASP A 56 3.79 0.26 -10.38
N LYS A 57 4.42 0.05 -9.21
CA LYS A 57 3.84 -0.73 -8.09
C LYS A 57 2.50 -0.17 -7.59
N ARG A 58 2.28 1.14 -7.67
CA ARG A 58 1.02 1.73 -7.20
C ARG A 58 -0.10 1.37 -8.16
N ARG A 59 0.14 1.51 -9.47
CA ARG A 59 -0.81 1.15 -10.51
C ARG A 59 -1.08 -0.34 -10.54
N GLU A 60 -0.03 -1.16 -10.47
CA GLU A 60 -0.11 -2.63 -10.40
C GLU A 60 -1.09 -3.08 -9.30
N ARG A 61 -0.91 -2.57 -8.08
CA ARG A 61 -1.75 -2.92 -6.93
C ARG A 61 -3.20 -2.48 -7.09
N LEU A 62 -3.42 -1.24 -7.54
CA LEU A 62 -4.76 -0.71 -7.74
C LEU A 62 -5.50 -1.48 -8.83
N ASN A 63 -4.84 -1.79 -9.95
CA ASN A 63 -5.42 -2.58 -11.03
C ASN A 63 -5.74 -4.00 -10.57
N CYS A 64 -4.84 -4.65 -9.84
CA CYS A 64 -5.07 -6.00 -9.30
C CYS A 64 -6.30 -6.03 -8.37
N ILE A 65 -6.38 -5.12 -7.40
CA ILE A 65 -7.52 -5.03 -6.47
C ILE A 65 -8.80 -4.72 -7.23
N SER A 66 -8.77 -3.73 -8.14
CA SER A 66 -9.95 -3.33 -8.92
C SER A 66 -10.46 -4.48 -9.80
N HIS A 67 -9.57 -5.21 -10.46
CA HIS A 67 -9.94 -6.33 -11.29
C HIS A 67 -10.55 -7.47 -10.46
N LEU A 68 -9.91 -7.84 -9.34
CA LEU A 68 -10.45 -8.85 -8.43
C LEU A 68 -11.86 -8.50 -7.93
N LEU A 69 -12.06 -7.25 -7.52
CA LEU A 69 -13.37 -6.76 -7.08
C LEU A 69 -14.41 -6.76 -8.20
N SER A 70 -14.01 -6.51 -9.46
CA SER A 70 -14.93 -6.55 -10.61
C SER A 70 -15.45 -7.95 -10.93
N LEU A 71 -14.71 -9.01 -10.56
CA LEU A 71 -15.11 -10.40 -10.78
C LEU A 71 -16.10 -10.89 -9.72
N LEU A 72 -16.17 -10.24 -8.57
CA LEU A 72 -17.00 -10.63 -7.45
C LEU A 72 -18.26 -9.77 -7.40
N GLN A 73 -19.42 -10.40 -7.27
CA GLN A 73 -20.64 -9.67 -6.93
C GLN A 73 -20.61 -9.38 -5.42
N TYR A 74 -20.06 -8.22 -5.04
CA TYR A 74 -20.06 -7.76 -3.67
C TYR A 74 -21.00 -6.58 -3.47
N LYS A 75 -21.53 -6.44 -2.25
CA LYS A 75 -22.25 -5.24 -1.82
C LYS A 75 -21.31 -4.40 -0.98
N ASP A 76 -21.33 -3.10 -1.21
CA ASP A 76 -20.56 -2.17 -0.39
C ASP A 76 -21.11 -2.18 1.04
N ALA A 77 -20.27 -2.61 1.97
CA ALA A 77 -20.58 -2.67 3.40
C ALA A 77 -19.99 -1.47 4.16
N LEU A 78 -19.31 -0.54 3.48
CA LEU A 78 -18.73 0.61 4.13
C LEU A 78 -19.83 1.50 4.72
N PRO A 79 -19.76 1.81 6.03
CA PRO A 79 -20.67 2.78 6.61
C PRO A 79 -20.47 4.11 5.88
N LYS A 80 -21.58 4.74 5.48
CA LYS A 80 -21.55 6.05 4.85
C LYS A 80 -20.76 7.02 5.74
N ALA A 81 -19.93 7.85 5.12
CA ALA A 81 -19.19 8.88 5.83
C ALA A 81 -20.15 9.66 6.75
N VAL A 82 -19.92 9.55 8.06
CA VAL A 82 -20.71 10.28 9.04
C VAL A 82 -20.31 11.74 8.94
N LYS A 83 -21.21 12.58 8.45
CA LYS A 83 -21.03 14.03 8.51
C LYS A 83 -21.17 14.44 9.97
N LEU A 84 -20.05 14.72 10.63
CA LEU A 84 -20.07 15.35 11.94
C LEU A 84 -20.70 16.74 11.76
N GLY A 85 -21.74 17.02 12.55
CA GLY A 85 -22.32 18.36 12.63
C GLY A 85 -21.33 19.36 13.22
N LYS A 86 -21.72 20.64 13.28
CA LYS A 86 -20.95 21.63 14.06
C LYS A 86 -20.88 21.15 15.51
N ARG A 87 -19.70 21.30 16.12
CA ARG A 87 -19.52 21.03 17.56
C ARG A 87 -20.61 21.80 18.32
N PRO A 88 -21.29 21.16 19.30
CA PRO A 88 -22.24 21.90 20.14
C PRO A 88 -21.52 23.08 20.81
N PRO A 89 -22.25 24.18 21.10
CA PRO A 89 -21.66 25.30 21.83
C PRO A 89 -21.08 24.82 23.17
N ALA A 90 -20.10 25.56 23.68
CA ALA A 90 -19.58 25.29 25.01
C ALA A 90 -20.73 25.34 26.02
N ASP A 91 -20.79 24.36 26.92
CA ASP A 91 -21.75 24.37 28.02
C ASP A 91 -21.43 25.57 28.92
N GLU A 92 -22.43 26.43 29.11
CA GLU A 92 -22.33 27.66 29.92
C GLU A 92 -21.94 27.36 31.38
N ASN A 93 -22.25 26.15 31.87
CA ASN A 93 -21.94 25.71 33.22
C ASN A 93 -20.60 24.96 33.32
N TYR A 94 -19.94 24.69 32.20
CA TYR A 94 -18.67 23.97 32.17
C TYR A 94 -17.50 24.90 31.90
N VAL A 95 -16.75 25.22 32.96
CA VAL A 95 -15.46 25.89 32.86
C VAL A 95 -14.36 24.84 32.82
N ARG A 96 -13.65 24.75 31.69
CA ARG A 96 -12.46 23.90 31.60
C ARG A 96 -11.44 24.35 32.65
N PRO A 97 -10.89 23.44 33.47
CA PRO A 97 -9.82 23.77 34.41
C PRO A 97 -8.62 24.41 33.68
N PRO A 98 -7.90 25.35 34.32
CA PRO A 98 -6.68 25.92 33.77
C PRO A 98 -5.70 24.82 33.35
N ARG A 99 -5.06 25.00 32.19
CA ARG A 99 -4.08 24.03 31.64
C ARG A 99 -2.92 23.75 32.60
N GLU A 100 -2.62 24.71 33.46
CA GLU A 100 -1.57 24.67 34.49
C GLU A 100 -1.81 23.58 35.55
N ASN A 101 -3.06 23.16 35.75
CA ASN A 101 -3.40 22.09 36.70
C ASN A 101 -3.09 20.69 36.17
N HIS A 102 -2.60 20.58 34.94
CA HIS A 102 -2.28 19.31 34.29
C HIS A 102 -0.77 19.16 34.12
N ILE A 103 -0.25 17.96 34.38
CA ILE A 103 1.11 17.58 34.00
C ILE A 103 1.11 17.37 32.49
N ILE A 104 1.64 18.34 31.75
CA ILE A 104 1.69 18.29 30.29
C ILE A 104 2.97 17.56 29.86
N VAL A 105 2.82 16.57 28.99
CA VAL A 105 3.96 15.89 28.37
C VAL A 105 4.66 16.85 27.41
N PRO A 106 6.00 17.01 27.47
CA PRO A 106 6.73 17.87 26.54
C PRO A 106 6.48 17.45 25.10
N ASP A 107 6.06 18.40 24.26
CA ASP A 107 5.91 18.17 22.83
C ASP A 107 7.28 18.31 22.13
N LEU A 108 8.00 17.19 22.06
CA LEU A 108 9.32 17.12 21.44
C LEU A 108 9.26 17.19 19.90
N TYR A 109 8.08 17.08 19.31
CA TYR A 109 7.88 16.94 17.86
C TYR A 109 7.07 18.08 17.25
N ALA A 110 6.84 19.16 17.99
CA ALA A 110 6.16 20.37 17.49
C ALA A 110 6.74 20.89 16.16
N HIS A 111 8.03 20.65 15.89
CA HIS A 111 8.71 21.04 14.65
C HIS A 111 8.33 20.20 13.41
N LEU A 112 7.58 19.10 13.56
CA LEU A 112 7.11 18.27 12.46
C LEU A 112 5.79 18.78 11.85
N GLU A 113 5.16 19.80 12.42
CA GLU A 113 3.96 20.40 11.85
C GLU A 113 4.32 21.21 10.60
N SER A 114 4.30 20.54 9.44
CA SER A 114 4.21 21.21 8.15
C SER A 114 3.27 20.47 7.20
N LYS A 115 2.19 21.18 6.83
CA LYS A 115 1.25 20.96 5.72
C LYS A 115 0.18 19.87 5.85
N THR A 116 -0.91 20.22 6.52
CA THR A 116 -2.27 19.86 6.08
C THR A 116 -3.23 20.92 6.61
N ASP A 117 -3.56 21.90 5.75
CA ASP A 117 -4.88 22.55 5.62
C ASP A 117 -4.74 23.91 4.91
N SER A 118 -4.74 23.88 3.58
CA SER A 118 -5.23 24.93 2.67
C SER A 118 -5.56 24.30 1.33
#